data_AF-A0A427A578-F1
#
_entry.id   AF-A0A427A578-F1
#
_cell.length_a   1.000
_cell.length_b   1.000
_cell.length_c   1.000
_cell.angle_alpha   90.00
_cell.angle_beta   90.00
_cell.angle_gamma   90.00
#
_symmetry.space_group_name_H-M   'P 1'
#
loop_
_entity.id
_entity.type
_entity.pdbx_description
1 polymer ?
#
loop_
_entity_poly.entity_id
_entity_poly.type
_entity_poly.pdbx_seq_one_letter_code
_entity_poly.pdbx_strand_id
1 'polypeptide(L)'
;MAGVRSCYDEGKRTAETLTMDYHRGAQVEVRIARIFNTYGPRMCIDDGRVVEGLMRLMEGEHIGPFNLGNPGEFTMVELAKVVQETIDPDAKIEFRPNTEDDPHKRKPDITRAKELLGWEPKIPLRQGLPLMVSDFRKRIFGDHSDTNPSTTSTTTGTGSS
;
A
#
# COMPACT_ATOMS: atom_id res chain seq x y z
N MET A 1 24.12 -20.32 -4.27
CA MET A 1 23.64 -19.50 -3.13
C MET A 1 22.20 -19.13 -3.40
N ALA A 2 21.30 -19.26 -2.42
CA ALA A 2 19.94 -18.74 -2.56
C ALA A 2 20.01 -17.19 -2.58
N GLY A 3 19.34 -16.54 -3.54
CA GLY A 3 19.29 -15.08 -3.63
C GLY A 3 18.65 -14.46 -2.38
N VAL A 4 18.91 -13.18 -2.12
CA VAL A 4 18.48 -12.49 -0.87
C VAL A 4 16.96 -12.49 -0.72
N ARG A 5 16.22 -12.55 -1.83
CA ARG A 5 14.75 -12.63 -1.87
C ARG A 5 14.17 -14.03 -1.82
N SER A 6 15.00 -15.07 -1.97
CA SER A 6 14.56 -16.45 -2.11
C SER A 6 13.73 -16.93 -0.92
N CYS A 7 14.03 -16.49 0.30
CA CYS A 7 13.26 -16.85 1.49
C CYS A 7 11.82 -16.34 1.45
N TYR A 8 11.61 -15.12 0.94
CA TYR A 8 10.28 -14.53 0.82
C TYR A 8 9.49 -15.18 -0.31
N ASP A 9 10.12 -15.34 -1.48
CA ASP A 9 9.46 -15.86 -2.68
C ASP A 9 9.06 -17.33 -2.50
N GLU A 10 9.96 -18.17 -2.00
CA GLU A 10 9.67 -19.57 -1.72
C GLU A 10 8.68 -19.70 -0.55
N GLY A 11 8.83 -18.90 0.50
CA GLY A 11 7.88 -18.90 1.61
C GLY A 11 6.45 -18.60 1.17
N LYS A 12 6.25 -17.62 0.28
CA LYS A 12 4.93 -17.30 -0.27
C LYS A 12 4.39 -18.39 -1.20
N ARG A 13 5.24 -19.01 -2.02
CA ARG A 13 4.83 -20.16 -2.85
C ARG A 13 4.40 -21.35 -2.01
N THR A 14 5.18 -21.70 -0.99
CA THR A 14 4.84 -22.79 -0.05
C THR A 14 3.54 -22.51 0.67
N ALA A 15 3.29 -21.26 1.10
CA ALA A 15 2.04 -20.88 1.75
C ALA A 15 0.81 -21.06 0.83
N GLU A 16 0.92 -20.72 -0.46
CA GLU A 16 -0.16 -20.97 -1.44
C GLU A 16 -0.46 -22.47 -1.58
N THR A 17 0.59 -23.30 -1.68
CA THR A 17 0.44 -24.77 -1.76
C THR A 17 -0.25 -25.30 -0.52
N LEU A 18 0.22 -24.92 0.67
CA LEU A 18 -0.36 -25.36 1.93
C LEU A 18 -1.83 -24.96 2.05
N THR A 19 -2.16 -23.73 1.67
CA THR A 19 -3.54 -23.22 1.69
C THR A 19 -4.45 -24.05 0.79
N MET A 20 -4.00 -24.39 -0.42
CA MET A 20 -4.75 -25.24 -1.34
C MET A 20 -4.84 -26.70 -0.86
N ASP A 21 -3.85 -27.21 -0.13
CA ASP A 21 -3.89 -28.54 0.46
C ASP A 21 -4.92 -28.63 1.58
N TYR A 22 -5.00 -27.63 2.45
CA TYR A 22 -6.05 -27.56 3.48
C TYR A 22 -7.45 -27.46 2.87
N HIS A 23 -7.60 -26.72 1.78
CA HIS A 23 -8.86 -26.68 1.05
C HIS A 23 -9.25 -28.05 0.49
N ARG A 24 -8.31 -28.78 -0.13
CA ARG A 24 -8.57 -30.11 -0.70
C ARG A 24 -8.80 -31.20 0.34
N GLY A 25 -8.02 -31.20 1.43
CA GLY A 25 -8.02 -32.27 2.42
C GLY A 25 -8.99 -32.07 3.59
N ALA A 26 -9.21 -30.82 4.01
CA ALA A 26 -10.04 -30.47 5.16
C ALA A 26 -11.26 -29.61 4.81
N GLN A 27 -11.50 -29.35 3.52
CA GLN A 27 -12.61 -28.51 3.01
C GLN A 27 -12.68 -27.12 3.68
N VAL A 28 -11.53 -26.60 4.12
CA VAL A 28 -11.44 -25.25 4.65
C VAL A 28 -11.70 -24.26 3.52
N GLU A 29 -12.56 -23.29 3.76
CA GLU A 29 -12.79 -22.20 2.82
C GLU A 29 -11.56 -21.28 2.79
N VAL A 30 -10.95 -21.14 1.63
CA VAL A 30 -9.72 -20.37 1.45
C VAL A 30 -9.83 -19.38 0.32
N ARG A 31 -9.08 -18.28 0.43
CA ARG A 31 -8.93 -17.23 -0.58
C ARG A 31 -7.46 -16.86 -0.71
N ILE A 32 -6.97 -16.74 -1.93
CA ILE A 32 -5.56 -16.45 -2.20
C ILE A 32 -5.46 -15.18 -3.06
N ALA A 33 -4.87 -14.14 -2.47
CA ALA A 33 -4.57 -12.89 -3.18
C ALA A 33 -3.06 -12.73 -3.39
N ARG A 34 -2.66 -12.56 -4.65
CA ARG A 34 -1.32 -12.14 -5.05
C ARG A 34 -1.32 -10.63 -5.21
N ILE A 35 -0.82 -9.95 -4.20
CA ILE A 35 -0.80 -8.50 -4.14
C ILE A 35 0.43 -7.97 -4.87
N PHE A 36 0.21 -7.15 -5.89
CA PHE A 36 1.26 -6.40 -6.59
C PHE A 36 1.43 -5.03 -5.94
N ASN A 37 2.45 -4.27 -6.35
CA ASN A 37 2.77 -2.98 -5.75
C ASN A 37 1.52 -2.09 -5.61
N THR A 38 1.23 -1.72 -4.36
CA THR A 38 0.12 -0.84 -3.98
C THR A 38 0.65 0.44 -3.38
N TYR A 39 -0.06 1.54 -3.62
CA TYR A 39 0.29 2.85 -3.11
C TYR A 39 -1.00 3.64 -2.83
N GLY A 40 -0.98 4.44 -1.77
CA GLY A 40 -2.11 5.27 -1.39
C GLY A 40 -2.10 5.65 0.09
N PRO A 41 -2.73 6.77 0.46
CA PRO A 41 -2.90 7.14 1.86
C PRO A 41 -3.74 6.08 2.58
N ARG A 42 -3.22 5.57 3.69
CA ARG A 42 -3.88 4.58 4.60
C ARG A 42 -4.33 3.26 4.00
N MET A 43 -4.15 3.01 2.70
CA MET A 43 -4.78 1.85 2.03
C MET A 43 -6.28 1.81 2.38
N CYS A 44 -6.99 2.92 2.15
CA CYS A 44 -8.40 3.04 2.49
C CYS A 44 -9.24 1.97 1.77
N ILE A 45 -10.33 1.58 2.43
CA ILE A 45 -11.20 0.49 1.97
C ILE A 45 -12.10 0.91 0.82
N ASP A 46 -12.52 2.18 0.81
CA ASP A 46 -13.53 2.74 -0.11
C ASP A 46 -12.95 3.41 -1.36
N ASP A 47 -11.63 3.29 -1.59
CA ASP A 47 -10.95 4.07 -2.63
C ASP A 47 -10.79 3.35 -3.97
N GLY A 48 -11.37 2.15 -4.13
CA GLY A 48 -11.23 1.40 -5.37
C GLY A 48 -9.89 0.70 -5.56
N ARG A 49 -9.00 0.68 -4.55
CA ARG A 49 -7.70 0.01 -4.64
C ARG A 49 -7.78 -1.42 -4.09
N VAL A 50 -6.64 -1.93 -3.63
CA VAL A 50 -6.48 -3.36 -3.34
C VAL A 50 -7.32 -3.84 -2.17
N VAL A 51 -7.68 -2.98 -1.21
CA VAL A 51 -8.50 -3.41 -0.08
C VAL A 51 -9.92 -3.77 -0.52
N GLU A 52 -10.54 -2.99 -1.42
CA GLU A 52 -11.82 -3.37 -2.05
C GLU A 52 -11.70 -4.71 -2.79
N GLY A 53 -10.60 -4.95 -3.50
CA GLY A 53 -10.34 -6.21 -4.19
C GLY A 53 -10.19 -7.40 -3.25
N LEU A 54 -9.57 -7.19 -2.07
CA LEU A 54 -9.47 -8.20 -1.02
C LEU A 54 -10.84 -8.52 -0.42
N MET A 55 -11.67 -7.52 -0.14
CA MET A 55 -13.03 -7.73 0.37
C MET A 55 -13.88 -8.52 -0.63
N ARG A 56 -13.88 -8.12 -1.90
CA ARG A 56 -14.61 -8.84 -2.96
C ARG A 56 -14.12 -10.27 -3.13
N LEU A 57 -12.83 -10.51 -2.96
CA LEU A 57 -12.29 -11.88 -2.97
C LEU A 57 -12.75 -12.69 -1.76
N MET A 58 -12.80 -12.07 -0.57
CA MET A 58 -13.28 -12.72 0.65
C MET A 58 -14.77 -13.05 0.59
N GLU A 59 -15.58 -12.15 0.04
CA GLU A 59 -17.03 -12.32 -0.10
C GLU A 59 -17.43 -13.22 -1.28
N GLY A 60 -16.61 -13.27 -2.34
CA GLY A 60 -16.85 -14.13 -3.50
C GLY A 60 -16.54 -15.59 -3.20
N GLU A 61 -17.11 -16.52 -3.97
CA GLU A 61 -16.96 -17.98 -3.75
C GLU A 61 -15.75 -18.61 -4.48
N HIS A 62 -14.96 -17.78 -5.16
CA HIS A 62 -13.90 -18.27 -6.03
C HIS A 62 -12.66 -18.71 -5.26
N ILE A 63 -12.26 -19.96 -5.50
CA ILE A 63 -11.05 -20.55 -4.93
C ILE A 63 -9.88 -20.41 -5.91
N GLY A 64 -8.70 -20.18 -5.34
CA GLY A 64 -7.43 -20.09 -6.07
C GLY A 64 -6.84 -18.68 -6.11
N PRO A 65 -5.69 -18.52 -6.77
CA PRO A 65 -4.92 -17.27 -6.73
C PRO A 65 -5.53 -16.20 -7.65
N PHE A 66 -5.71 -15.00 -7.10
CA PHE A 66 -6.12 -13.78 -7.79
C PHE A 66 -5.02 -12.73 -7.74
N ASN A 67 -4.66 -12.16 -8.88
CA ASN A 67 -3.73 -11.03 -8.93
C ASN A 67 -4.49 -9.74 -8.62
N LEU A 68 -4.06 -9.02 -7.58
CA LEU A 68 -4.62 -7.73 -7.19
C LEU A 68 -3.53 -6.65 -7.29
N GLY A 69 -3.70 -5.71 -8.21
CA GLY A 69 -2.83 -4.55 -8.34
C GLY A 69 -3.07 -3.78 -9.62
N ASN A 70 -2.36 -2.67 -9.77
CA ASN A 70 -2.53 -1.79 -10.93
C ASN A 70 -1.84 -2.37 -12.17
N PRO A 71 -2.55 -2.62 -13.29
CA PRO A 71 -1.94 -3.08 -14.54
C PRO A 71 -1.21 -1.96 -15.28
N GLY A 72 -1.37 -0.70 -14.85
CA GLY A 72 -0.64 0.45 -15.36
C GLY A 72 0.86 0.29 -15.11
N GLU A 73 1.59 0.04 -16.18
CA GLU A 73 3.05 -0.06 -16.16
C GLU A 73 3.65 1.35 -16.11
N PHE A 74 4.63 1.54 -15.24
CA PHE A 74 5.46 2.73 -15.19
C PHE A 74 6.89 2.32 -14.87
N THR A 75 7.83 3.06 -15.42
CA THR A 75 9.26 2.91 -15.14
C THR A 75 9.61 3.55 -13.80
N MET A 76 10.71 3.11 -13.19
CA MET A 76 11.23 3.78 -11.98
C MET A 76 11.58 5.24 -12.22
N VAL A 77 11.96 5.60 -13.45
CA VAL A 77 12.20 6.99 -13.86
C VAL A 77 10.91 7.81 -13.84
N GLU A 78 9.81 7.26 -14.36
CA GLU A 78 8.50 7.94 -14.31
C GLU A 78 8.03 8.11 -12.86
N LEU A 79 8.15 7.07 -12.03
CA LEU A 79 7.84 7.20 -10.61
C LEU A 79 8.66 8.31 -9.93
N ALA A 80 9.98 8.33 -10.14
CA ALA A 80 10.86 9.34 -9.58
C ALA A 80 10.48 10.76 -10.04
N LYS A 81 10.14 10.95 -11.32
CA LYS A 81 9.66 12.23 -11.85
C LYS A 81 8.34 12.67 -11.23
N VAL A 82 7.37 11.76 -11.09
CA VAL A 82 6.09 12.10 -10.46
C VAL A 82 6.30 12.50 -8.99
N VAL A 83 7.20 11.81 -8.28
CA VAL A 83 7.57 12.18 -6.89
C VAL A 83 8.22 13.55 -6.84
N GLN A 84 9.20 13.83 -7.71
CA GLN A 84 9.86 15.13 -7.83
C GLN A 84 8.84 16.25 -8.10
N GLU A 85 7.99 16.09 -9.12
CA GLU A 85 6.91 17.04 -9.47
C GLU A 85 5.95 17.29 -8.31
N THR A 86 5.66 16.28 -7.49
CA THR A 86 4.63 16.35 -6.43
C THR A 86 5.18 16.89 -5.11
N ILE A 87 6.42 16.56 -4.75
CA ILE A 87 6.99 16.84 -3.43
C ILE A 87 7.92 18.04 -3.47
N ASP A 88 8.92 17.99 -4.35
CA ASP A 88 10.00 18.96 -4.45
C ASP A 88 10.59 18.94 -5.88
N PRO A 89 10.24 19.93 -6.72
CA PRO A 89 10.74 20.03 -8.10
C PRO A 89 12.27 20.12 -8.20
N ASP A 90 12.95 20.59 -7.14
CA ASP A 90 14.39 20.80 -7.11
C ASP A 90 15.15 19.55 -6.62
N ALA A 91 14.44 18.50 -6.21
CA ALA A 91 15.05 17.26 -5.74
C ALA A 91 15.91 16.59 -6.83
N LYS A 92 17.10 16.12 -6.48
CA LYS A 92 18.00 15.45 -7.43
C LYS A 92 17.68 13.96 -7.57
N ILE A 93 17.49 13.49 -8.81
CA ILE A 93 17.35 12.06 -9.11
C ILE A 93 18.75 11.45 -9.28
N GLU A 94 19.09 10.47 -8.43
CA GLU A 94 20.34 9.70 -8.51
C GLU A 94 20.08 8.29 -9.02
N PHE A 95 20.88 7.84 -9.99
CA PHE A 95 20.77 6.49 -10.54
C PHE A 95 21.79 5.56 -9.86
N ARG A 96 21.31 4.43 -9.36
CA ARG A 96 22.14 3.37 -8.76
C ARG A 96 21.97 2.06 -9.52
N PRO A 97 23.00 1.20 -9.55
CA PRO A 97 22.89 -0.12 -10.15
C PRO A 97 21.76 -0.92 -9.47
N ASN A 98 21.04 -1.70 -10.27
CA ASN A 98 19.99 -2.55 -9.77
C ASN A 98 20.58 -3.70 -8.93
N THR A 99 19.83 -4.18 -7.94
CA THR A 99 20.17 -5.44 -7.27
C THR A 99 19.95 -6.60 -8.22
N GLU A 100 20.82 -7.61 -8.20
CA GLU A 100 20.74 -8.79 -9.09
C GLU A 100 19.39 -9.53 -9.01
N ASP A 101 18.71 -9.46 -7.86
CA ASP A 101 17.45 -10.17 -7.58
C ASP A 101 16.18 -9.34 -7.87
N ASP A 102 16.24 -8.17 -8.55
CA ASP A 102 15.04 -7.38 -8.82
C ASP A 102 14.36 -7.73 -10.15
N PRO A 103 13.08 -8.18 -10.16
CA PRO A 103 12.38 -8.48 -11.39
C PRO A 103 12.27 -7.26 -12.31
N HIS A 104 12.73 -7.45 -13.55
CA HIS A 104 12.72 -6.41 -14.59
C HIS A 104 11.33 -5.95 -15.04
N LYS A 105 10.26 -6.68 -14.71
CA LYS A 105 8.89 -6.35 -15.10
C LYS A 105 7.90 -6.72 -13.99
N ARG A 106 6.98 -5.80 -13.68
CA ARG A 106 5.95 -5.98 -12.65
C ARG A 106 4.58 -5.55 -13.15
N LYS A 107 4.07 -6.21 -14.20
CA LYS A 107 2.72 -5.98 -14.72
C LYS A 107 1.81 -7.14 -14.31
N PRO A 108 0.85 -6.95 -13.38
CA PRO A 108 -0.12 -7.98 -13.07
C PRO A 108 -1.11 -8.19 -14.22
N ASP A 109 -1.37 -9.45 -14.56
CA ASP A 109 -2.56 -9.82 -15.30
C ASP A 109 -3.73 -9.92 -14.31
N ILE A 110 -4.66 -8.96 -14.37
CA ILE A 110 -5.82 -8.87 -13.49
C ILE A 110 -7.12 -9.37 -14.15
N THR A 111 -7.04 -10.09 -15.27
CA THR A 111 -8.21 -10.55 -16.04
C THR A 111 -9.21 -11.30 -15.16
N ARG A 112 -8.73 -12.25 -14.34
CA ARG A 112 -9.59 -12.98 -13.39
C ARG A 112 -10.27 -12.08 -12.37
N ALA A 113 -9.57 -11.06 -11.86
CA ALA A 113 -10.16 -10.14 -10.88
C ALA A 113 -11.25 -9.26 -11.51
N LYS A 114 -11.08 -8.87 -12.78
CA LYS A 114 -12.11 -8.14 -13.54
C LYS A 114 -13.33 -9.00 -13.80
N GLU A 115 -13.12 -10.19 -14.34
CA GLU A 115 -14.21 -11.06 -14.82
C GLU A 115 -15.01 -11.68 -13.66
N LEU A 116 -14.32 -12.11 -12.60
CA LEU A 116 -14.95 -12.88 -11.53
C LEU A 116 -15.30 -12.03 -10.30
N LEU A 117 -14.52 -10.97 -10.02
CA LEU A 117 -14.77 -10.10 -8.86
C LEU A 117 -15.39 -8.76 -9.27
N GLY A 118 -15.51 -8.47 -10.57
CA GLY A 118 -15.92 -7.15 -11.07
C GLY A 118 -14.98 -6.03 -10.61
N TRP A 119 -13.73 -6.35 -10.25
CA TRP A 119 -12.81 -5.43 -9.60
C TRP A 119 -11.69 -5.01 -10.55
N GLU A 120 -11.44 -3.71 -10.60
CA GLU A 120 -10.24 -3.14 -11.19
C GLU A 120 -9.82 -1.88 -10.42
N PRO A 121 -8.51 -1.61 -10.31
CA PRO A 121 -8.03 -0.42 -9.64
C PRO A 121 -8.35 0.82 -10.48
N LYS A 122 -9.03 1.79 -9.86
CA LYS A 122 -9.50 3.00 -10.55
C LYS A 122 -8.53 4.17 -10.48
N ILE A 123 -7.60 4.16 -9.52
CA ILE A 123 -6.72 5.30 -9.25
C ILE A 123 -5.34 5.08 -9.90
N PRO A 124 -4.95 5.86 -10.92
CA PRO A 124 -3.59 5.83 -11.48
C PRO A 124 -2.58 6.49 -10.55
N LEU A 125 -1.29 6.18 -10.75
CA LEU A 125 -0.17 6.69 -9.94
C LEU A 125 -0.17 8.22 -9.79
N ARG A 126 -0.31 8.95 -10.91
CA ARG A 126 -0.31 10.42 -10.92
C ARG A 126 -1.43 11.05 -10.10
N GLN A 127 -2.55 10.35 -9.93
CA GLN A 127 -3.67 10.80 -9.10
C GLN A 127 -3.53 10.33 -7.64
N GLY A 128 -3.03 9.11 -7.43
CA GLY A 128 -2.89 8.51 -6.11
C GLY A 128 -1.74 9.11 -5.27
N LEU A 129 -0.63 9.47 -5.91
CA LEU A 129 0.57 9.94 -5.22
C LEU A 129 0.36 11.29 -4.51
N PRO A 130 -0.27 12.32 -5.10
CA PRO A 130 -0.56 13.57 -4.38
C PRO A 130 -1.41 13.38 -3.13
N LEU A 131 -2.37 12.45 -3.16
CA LEU A 131 -3.20 12.10 -2.00
C LEU A 131 -2.36 11.48 -0.88
N MET A 132 -1.42 10.62 -1.25
CA MET A 132 -0.46 10.02 -0.31
C MET A 132 0.44 11.10 0.30
N VAL A 133 1.01 11.99 -0.52
CA VAL A 133 1.86 13.09 -0.03
C VAL A 133 1.11 14.01 0.92
N SER A 134 -0.15 14.35 0.63
CA SER A 134 -0.99 15.17 1.52
C SER A 134 -1.19 14.51 2.89
N ASP A 135 -1.48 13.21 2.91
CA ASP A 135 -1.63 12.43 4.13
C ASP A 135 -0.32 12.34 4.93
N PHE A 136 0.82 12.10 4.26
CA PHE A 136 2.13 12.12 4.92
C PHE A 136 2.48 13.49 5.49
N ARG A 137 2.26 14.58 4.75
CA ARG A 137 2.50 15.94 5.25
C ARG A 137 1.68 16.22 6.51
N LYS A 138 0.41 15.83 6.54
CA LYS A 138 -0.43 15.97 7.74
C LYS A 138 0.09 15.17 8.92
N ARG A 139 0.58 13.95 8.72
CA ARG A 139 1.08 13.12 9.84
C ARG A 139 2.42 13.60 10.39
N ILE A 140 3.31 14.04 9.51
CA ILE A 140 4.67 14.45 9.91
C ILE A 140 4.64 15.86 10.51
N PHE A 141 3.79 16.76 10.01
CA PHE A 141 3.78 18.18 10.41
C PHE A 141 2.51 18.63 11.16
N GLY A 142 1.46 17.79 11.24
CA GLY A 142 0.12 18.19 11.68
C GLY A 142 -0.27 17.90 13.13
N ASP A 143 0.60 17.32 13.96
CA ASP A 143 0.33 17.09 15.40
C ASP A 143 1.19 17.99 16.31
N HIS A 144 1.26 19.30 16.04
CA HIS A 144 1.86 20.30 16.96
C HIS A 144 0.85 21.38 17.37
N SER A 145 -0.42 21.02 17.53
CA SER A 145 -1.40 21.87 18.17
C SER A 145 -2.02 21.20 19.39
N ASP A 146 -1.19 20.90 20.39
CA ASP A 146 -1.69 20.67 21.76
C ASP A 146 -1.39 21.90 22.62
N THR A 147 -2.40 22.78 22.63
CA THR A 147 -3.08 23.27 23.83
C THR A 147 -2.18 23.61 25.04
N ASN A 148 -1.90 24.89 25.22
CA ASN A 148 -1.42 25.44 26.49
C ASN A 148 -2.56 26.23 27.16
N PRO A 149 -3.33 25.66 28.11
CA PRO A 149 -4.16 26.45 29.01
C PRO A 149 -3.39 26.62 30.33
N SER A 150 -2.47 27.57 30.36
CA SER A 150 -1.90 28.13 31.59
C SER A 150 -1.85 29.65 31.37
N THR A 151 -2.44 30.53 32.16
CA THR A 151 -2.64 30.52 33.62
C THR A 151 -3.76 31.49 33.97
N THR A 152 -4.79 31.03 34.70
CA THR A 152 -5.70 31.92 35.41
C THR A 152 -4.95 32.58 36.56
N SER A 153 -4.74 33.89 36.48
CA SER A 153 -4.17 34.70 37.55
C SER A 153 -5.15 34.81 38.73
N THR A 154 -5.02 33.91 39.70
CA THR A 154 -5.60 34.13 41.04
C THR A 154 -4.49 34.69 41.93
N THR A 155 -4.47 36.02 42.08
CA THR A 155 -3.61 36.70 43.05
C THR A 155 -4.28 36.62 44.42
N THR A 156 -3.82 35.69 45.26
CA THR A 156 -4.01 35.73 46.71
C THR A 156 -2.76 36.35 47.33
N GLY A 157 -2.91 37.55 47.92
CA GLY A 157 -1.86 38.25 48.65
C GLY A 157 -2.47 39.16 49.72
N THR A 158 -2.61 38.60 50.92
CA THR A 158 -2.91 39.26 52.20
C THR A 158 -1.71 40.08 52.71
N GLY A 159 -1.94 41.25 53.33
CA GLY A 159 -1.06 41.78 54.38
C GLY A 159 -0.78 43.29 54.44
N SER A 160 -1.54 44.00 55.29
CA SER A 160 -1.12 45.03 56.27
C SER A 160 -0.22 46.21 55.86
N SER A 161 -0.75 47.44 55.94
CA SER A 161 -0.50 48.43 57.02
C SER A 161 -1.46 49.61 56.88
#